data_AF-A0A9P0FDZ7-F1
#
_entry.id   AF-A0A9P0FDZ7-F1
#
_cell.length_a   1.000
_cell.length_b   1.000
_cell.length_c   1.000
_cell.angle_alpha   90.00
_cell.angle_beta   90.00
_cell.angle_gamma   90.00
#
_symmetry.space_group_name_H-M   'P 1'
#
loop_
_entity.id
_entity.type
_entity.pdbx_description
1 polymer ?
#
loop_
_entity_poly.entity_id
_entity_poly.type
_entity_poly.pdbx_seq_one_letter_code
_entity_poly.pdbx_strand_id
1 'polypeptide(L)'
;MPPTQLKCSVMMASLRREEDFQNNLDNLFDIAHANALECIKIEEDKIFLQKQREPGHPGCLAGVDKKLAEKEERTRQRKLKEEKKRHEQMCSESLSSSLTTEDFIETQENPDQPTNSDESLEEPLPSTNNFKKRKERLHHS
;
A
#
# COMPACT_ATOMS: atom_id res chain seq x y z
N MET A 1 -8.18 19.65 -29.58
CA MET A 1 -7.65 19.36 -28.24
C MET A 1 -7.63 17.85 -28.05
N PRO A 2 -6.47 17.21 -27.82
CA PRO A 2 -6.40 15.75 -27.72
C PRO A 2 -7.05 15.25 -26.42
N PRO A 3 -7.71 14.08 -26.43
CA PRO A 3 -8.52 13.56 -25.32
C PRO A 3 -7.73 13.31 -24.03
N THR A 4 -6.41 13.17 -24.10
CA THR A 4 -5.50 13.01 -22.95
C THR A 4 -5.34 14.30 -22.13
N GLN A 5 -5.38 15.48 -22.77
CA GLN A 5 -5.26 16.78 -22.10
C GLN A 5 -6.48 17.12 -21.24
N LEU A 6 -7.67 16.69 -21.70
CA LEU A 6 -8.93 16.89 -20.97
C LEU A 6 -9.02 16.01 -19.72
N LYS A 7 -8.52 14.77 -19.78
CA LYS A 7 -8.43 13.87 -18.61
C LYS A 7 -7.50 14.44 -17.54
N CYS A 8 -6.36 14.99 -17.95
CA CYS A 8 -5.39 15.60 -17.02
C CYS A 8 -5.95 16.87 -16.37
N SER A 9 -6.61 17.76 -17.13
CA SER A 9 -7.19 18.99 -16.58
C SER A 9 -8.34 18.73 -15.60
N VAL A 10 -9.21 17.75 -15.89
CA VAL A 10 -10.31 17.36 -14.99
C VAL A 10 -9.77 16.74 -13.70
N MET A 11 -8.73 15.89 -13.79
CA MET A 11 -8.04 15.31 -12.64
C MET A 11 -7.40 16.39 -11.75
N MET A 12 -6.65 17.33 -12.34
CA MET A 12 -6.02 18.43 -11.61
C MET A 12 -7.05 19.36 -10.95
N ALA A 13 -8.18 19.63 -11.61
CA ALA A 13 -9.26 20.40 -11.02
C ALA A 13 -9.93 19.68 -9.83
N SER A 14 -9.99 18.34 -9.86
CA SER A 14 -10.50 17.56 -8.72
C SER A 14 -9.57 17.61 -7.52
N LEU A 15 -8.26 17.49 -7.75
CA LEU A 15 -7.25 17.59 -6.69
C LEU A 15 -7.30 18.97 -6.01
N ARG A 16 -7.44 20.06 -6.78
CA ARG A 16 -7.59 21.41 -6.21
C ARG A 16 -8.84 21.54 -5.34
N ARG A 17 -9.98 21.01 -5.80
CA ARG A 17 -11.23 21.05 -5.01
C ARG A 17 -11.13 20.24 -3.72
N GLU A 18 -10.40 19.13 -3.74
CA GLU A 18 -10.16 18.30 -2.56
C GLU A 18 -9.25 19.01 -1.55
N GLU A 19 -8.20 19.67 -2.03
CA GLU A 19 -7.34 20.54 -1.21
C GLU A 19 -8.14 21.71 -0.58
N ASP A 20 -8.95 22.40 -1.39
CA ASP A 20 -9.83 23.48 -0.91
C ASP A 20 -10.85 22.98 0.12
N PHE A 21 -11.40 21.79 -0.09
CA PHE A 21 -12.34 21.17 0.85
C PHE A 21 -11.66 20.85 2.18
N GLN A 22 -10.48 20.24 2.14
CA GLN A 22 -9.71 19.91 3.34
C GLN A 22 -9.36 21.18 4.13
N ASN A 23 -8.84 22.21 3.45
CA ASN A 23 -8.52 23.50 4.06
C ASN A 23 -9.77 24.16 4.69
N ASN A 24 -10.92 24.09 4.02
CA ASN A 24 -12.17 24.63 4.55
C ASN A 24 -12.70 23.86 5.76
N LEU A 25 -12.53 22.54 5.78
CA LEU A 25 -12.87 21.74 6.95
C LEU A 25 -12.01 22.13 8.16
N ASP A 26 -10.70 22.29 7.95
CA ASP A 26 -9.78 22.65 9.02
C ASP A 26 -10.16 24.01 9.63
N ASN A 27 -10.44 25.01 8.78
CA ASN A 27 -10.92 26.32 9.21
C ASN A 27 -12.27 26.27 9.95
N LEU A 28 -13.17 25.37 9.56
CA LEU A 28 -14.49 25.24 10.18
C LEU A 28 -14.39 24.84 11.65
N PHE A 29 -13.48 23.93 11.99
CA PHE A 29 -13.29 23.48 13.36
C PHE A 29 -12.70 24.58 14.25
N ASP A 30 -11.80 25.40 13.74
CA ASP A 30 -11.25 26.54 14.46
C ASP A 30 -12.30 27.61 14.76
N ILE A 31 -13.15 27.92 13.77
CA ILE A 31 -14.23 28.90 13.91
C ILE A 31 -15.29 28.41 14.90
N ALA A 32 -15.75 27.16 14.75
CA ALA A 32 -16.78 26.59 15.63
C ALA A 32 -16.32 26.51 17.09
N HIS A 33 -15.02 26.35 17.32
CA HIS A 33 -14.43 26.18 18.64
C HIS A 33 -13.56 27.37 19.07
N ALA A 34 -13.82 28.58 18.56
CA ALA A 34 -13.00 29.76 18.87
C ALA A 34 -12.77 29.95 20.38
N ASN A 35 -13.82 29.73 21.19
CA ASN A 35 -13.79 29.88 22.65
C ASN A 35 -13.38 28.61 23.42
N ALA A 36 -13.10 27.50 22.74
CA ALA A 36 -12.82 26.23 23.42
C ALA A 36 -11.57 26.30 24.32
N LEU A 37 -10.56 27.10 23.96
CA LEU A 37 -9.38 27.33 24.79
C LEU A 37 -9.70 28.03 26.12
N GLU A 38 -10.75 28.85 26.15
CA GLU A 38 -11.22 29.52 27.37
C GLU A 38 -12.07 28.59 28.25
N CYS A 39 -12.78 27.65 27.62
CA CYS A 39 -13.62 26.67 28.31
C CYS A 39 -12.83 25.52 28.94
N ILE A 40 -11.70 25.12 28.35
CA ILE A 40 -10.88 24.01 28.83
C ILE A 40 -10.09 24.41 30.07
N LYS A 41 -10.17 23.59 31.12
CA LYS A 41 -9.50 23.83 32.40
C LYS A 41 -8.17 23.09 32.56
N ILE A 42 -8.02 21.97 31.87
CA ILE A 42 -6.85 21.10 31.92
C ILE A 42 -5.81 21.64 30.92
N GLU A 43 -4.58 21.86 31.38
CA GLU A 43 -3.56 22.51 30.54
C GLU A 43 -3.08 21.59 29.41
N GLU A 44 -2.98 20.29 29.69
CA GLU A 44 -2.65 19.26 28.70
C GLU A 44 -3.65 19.25 27.53
N ASP A 45 -4.94 19.41 27.83
CA ASP A 45 -6.00 19.43 26.82
C ASP A 45 -5.95 20.72 25.97
N LYS A 46 -5.53 21.86 26.54
CA LYS A 46 -5.30 23.09 25.78
C LYS A 46 -4.13 22.93 24.81
N ILE A 47 -3.02 22.37 25.29
CA ILE A 47 -1.83 22.10 24.47
C ILE A 47 -2.20 21.12 23.36
N PHE A 48 -2.97 20.09 23.68
CA PHE A 48 -3.46 19.13 22.71
C PHE A 48 -4.34 19.79 21.65
N LEU A 49 -5.30 20.63 22.08
CA LEU A 49 -6.16 21.39 21.16
C LEU A 49 -5.34 22.34 20.27
N GLN A 50 -4.34 23.04 20.81
CA GLN A 50 -3.44 23.88 20.01
C GLN A 50 -2.71 23.08 18.94
N LYS A 51 -2.18 21.90 19.27
CA LYS A 51 -1.54 20.99 18.31
C LYS A 51 -2.50 20.44 17.25
N GLN A 52 -3.80 20.40 17.51
CA GLN A 52 -4.81 20.06 16.50
C GLN A 52 -5.08 21.20 15.52
N ARG A 53 -4.92 22.46 15.95
CA ARG A 53 -5.09 23.65 15.10
C ARG A 53 -3.86 23.95 14.24
N GLU A 54 -2.71 23.39 14.59
CA GLU A 54 -1.50 23.56 13.80
C GLU A 54 -1.65 22.89 12.41
N PRO A 55 -1.26 23.58 11.32
CA PRO A 55 -1.32 23.02 9.99
C PRO A 55 -0.46 21.74 9.91
N GLY A 56 -1.00 20.71 9.27
CA GLY A 56 -0.39 19.37 9.25
C GLY A 56 -0.81 18.45 10.40
N HIS A 57 -1.68 18.93 11.30
CA HIS A 57 -2.42 18.13 12.27
C HIS A 57 -1.58 17.20 13.17
N PRO A 58 -0.47 17.66 13.77
CA PRO A 58 0.36 16.82 14.64
C PRO A 58 -0.40 16.32 15.88
N GLY A 59 -1.48 17.00 16.28
CA GLY A 59 -2.41 16.57 17.33
C GLY A 59 -3.53 15.63 16.85
N CYS A 60 -3.56 15.20 15.59
CA CYS A 60 -4.61 14.29 15.12
C CYS A 60 -4.51 12.96 15.86
N LEU A 61 -5.61 12.52 16.48
CA LEU A 61 -5.76 11.17 17.03
C LEU A 61 -6.03 10.18 15.89
N ALA A 62 -5.20 10.22 14.83
CA ALA A 62 -5.21 9.19 13.83
C ALA A 62 -4.79 7.89 14.52
N GLY A 63 -5.78 7.10 14.91
CA GLY A 63 -5.56 5.80 15.52
C GLY A 63 -4.83 4.94 14.50
N VAL A 64 -3.59 4.54 14.82
CA VAL A 64 -2.94 3.45 14.10
C VAL A 64 -3.84 2.23 14.30
N ASP A 65 -4.41 1.68 13.22
CA ASP A 65 -5.10 0.40 13.31
C ASP A 65 -4.07 -0.66 13.66
N LYS A 66 -3.91 -0.90 14.96
CA LYS A 66 -2.92 -1.81 15.52
C LYS A 66 -3.06 -3.20 14.91
N LYS A 67 -4.29 -3.64 14.59
CA LYS A 67 -4.53 -4.95 13.96
C LYS A 67 -3.99 -4.98 12.55
N LEU A 68 -4.19 -3.90 11.79
CA LEU A 68 -3.63 -3.75 10.45
C LEU A 68 -2.10 -3.70 10.50
N ALA A 69 -1.54 -2.87 11.39
CA ALA A 69 -0.09 -2.74 11.57
C ALA A 69 0.59 -4.07 11.97
N GLU A 70 -0.01 -4.83 12.88
CA GLU A 70 0.47 -6.17 13.26
C GLU A 70 0.43 -7.16 12.09
N LYS A 71 -0.61 -7.08 11.23
CA LYS A 71 -0.75 -7.93 10.05
C LYS A 71 0.30 -7.58 8.99
N GLU A 72 0.54 -6.30 8.77
CA GLU A 72 1.58 -5.81 7.85
C GLU A 72 2.97 -6.23 8.32
N GLU A 73 3.28 -6.04 9.60
CA GLU A 73 4.57 -6.43 10.17
C GLU A 73 4.79 -7.95 10.07
N ARG A 74 3.77 -8.77 10.38
CA ARG A 74 3.85 -10.22 10.21
C ARG A 74 4.12 -10.60 8.75
N THR A 75 3.48 -9.91 7.81
CA THR A 75 3.67 -10.15 6.38
C THR A 75 5.09 -9.78 5.94
N ARG A 76 5.61 -8.65 6.42
CA ARG A 76 6.98 -8.20 6.20
C ARG A 76 8.01 -9.22 6.70
N GLN A 77 7.81 -9.72 7.92
CA GLN A 77 8.69 -10.74 8.53
C GLN A 77 8.70 -12.06 7.75
N ARG A 78 7.55 -12.50 7.24
CA ARG A 78 7.47 -13.70 6.38
C ARG A 78 8.27 -13.54 5.09
N LYS A 79 8.11 -12.40 4.41
CA LYS A 79 8.85 -12.09 3.17
C LYS A 79 10.37 -12.08 3.41
N LEU A 80 10.80 -11.43 4.50
CA LEU A 80 12.22 -11.37 4.86
C LEU A 80 12.81 -12.75 5.16
N LYS A 81 12.05 -13.61 5.86
CA LYS A 81 12.48 -14.98 6.15
C LYS A 81 12.59 -15.84 4.89
N GLU A 82 11.63 -15.71 3.98
CA GLU A 82 11.68 -16.41 2.69
C GLU A 82 12.85 -15.94 1.83
N GLU A 83 13.10 -14.63 1.77
CA GLU A 83 14.24 -14.08 1.06
C GLU A 83 15.57 -14.55 1.62
N LYS A 84 15.73 -14.56 2.96
CA LYS A 84 16.91 -15.12 3.61
C LYS A 84 17.10 -16.59 3.26
N LYS A 85 16.02 -17.39 3.28
CA LYS A 85 16.08 -18.81 2.91
C LYS A 85 16.46 -19.01 1.44
N ARG A 86 15.91 -18.21 0.51
CA ARG A 86 16.28 -18.26 -0.91
C ARG A 86 17.74 -17.90 -1.11
N HIS A 87 18.24 -16.87 -0.43
CA HIS A 87 19.64 -16.47 -0.49
C HIS A 87 20.58 -17.56 0.05
N GLU A 88 20.25 -18.15 1.21
CA GLU A 88 21.03 -19.26 1.78
C GLU A 88 21.07 -20.47 0.83
N GLN A 89 19.93 -20.81 0.21
CA GLN A 89 19.86 -21.90 -0.77
C GLN A 89 20.71 -21.61 -2.01
N MET A 90 20.61 -20.40 -2.58
CA MET A 90 21.41 -19.97 -3.72
C MET A 90 22.91 -19.99 -3.42
N CYS A 91 23.34 -19.53 -2.24
CA CYS A 91 24.74 -19.64 -1.82
C CYS A 91 25.19 -21.10 -1.67
N SER A 92 24.34 -21.98 -1.14
CA SER A 92 24.67 -23.41 -0.99
C SER A 92 24.76 -24.14 -2.34
N GLU A 93 23.87 -23.83 -3.28
CA GLU A 93 23.84 -24.43 -4.62
C GLU A 93 25.02 -23.94 -5.48
N SER A 94 25.41 -22.66 -5.33
CA SER A 94 26.61 -22.11 -5.99
C SER A 94 27.91 -22.82 -5.55
N LEU A 95 27.99 -23.29 -4.31
CA LEU A 95 29.15 -24.04 -3.80
C LEU A 95 29.15 -25.50 -4.29
N SER A 96 27.96 -26.10 -4.47
CA SER A 96 27.85 -27.47 -5.01
C SER A 96 28.12 -27.54 -6.51
N SER A 97 27.78 -26.50 -7.27
CA SER A 97 28.00 -26.44 -8.72
C SER A 97 29.49 -26.26 -9.09
N SER A 98 30.28 -25.68 -8.19
CA SER A 98 31.71 -25.41 -8.44
C SER A 98 32.64 -26.61 -8.21
N LEU A 99 32.12 -27.80 -7.87
CA LEU A 99 32.90 -29.01 -7.56
C LEU A 99 32.83 -30.12 -8.65
N THR A 100 32.13 -29.90 -9.76
CA THR A 100 32.05 -30.90 -10.83
C THR A 100 32.17 -30.25 -12.20
N THR A 101 33.40 -29.95 -12.64
CA THR A 101 33.79 -29.94 -14.07
C THR A 101 35.29 -29.69 -14.19
N GLU A 102 36.09 -30.75 -14.06
CA GLU A 102 37.35 -30.85 -14.81
C GLU A 102 37.16 -31.85 -15.96
N ASP A 103 37.72 -31.46 -17.11
CA ASP A 103 37.95 -32.19 -18.37
C ASP A 103 36.76 -32.59 -19.26
N PHE A 104 36.55 -31.84 -20.36
CA PHE A 104 37.09 -32.19 -21.70
C PHE A 104 36.75 -31.10 -22.75
N ILE A 105 37.66 -30.93 -23.71
CA ILE A 105 37.77 -29.83 -24.68
C ILE A 105 36.93 -30.09 -25.96
N GLU A 106 36.47 -29.00 -26.59
CA GLU A 106 36.60 -28.67 -28.04
C GLU A 106 35.36 -28.35 -28.90
N THR A 107 35.40 -27.11 -29.41
CA THR A 107 35.00 -26.53 -30.72
C THR A 107 33.55 -26.50 -31.22
N GLN A 108 33.16 -25.24 -31.52
CA GLN A 108 32.41 -24.67 -32.67
C GLN A 108 31.14 -25.42 -33.16
N GLU A 109 30.02 -24.79 -33.54
CA GLU A 109 29.84 -23.82 -34.64
C GLU A 109 28.60 -22.92 -34.38
N ASN A 110 28.60 -21.68 -34.90
CA ASN A 110 27.51 -20.68 -34.84
C ASN A 110 26.39 -20.98 -35.88
N PRO A 111 25.53 -20.00 -36.23
CA PRO A 111 24.21 -19.68 -35.66
C PRO A 111 23.09 -19.90 -36.70
N ASP A 112 21.82 -19.95 -36.34
CA ASP A 112 20.78 -19.47 -37.28
C ASP A 112 19.46 -19.11 -36.62
N GLN A 113 18.81 -18.13 -37.25
CA GLN A 113 17.91 -17.12 -36.74
C GLN A 113 16.40 -17.52 -36.92
N PRO A 114 15.43 -16.63 -36.63
CA PRO A 114 14.12 -16.93 -36.04
C PRO A 114 13.04 -17.18 -37.07
N THR A 115 11.90 -17.74 -36.63
CA THR A 115 10.62 -17.54 -37.32
C THR A 115 9.45 -17.40 -36.34
N ASN A 116 8.58 -16.44 -36.70
CA ASN A 116 7.32 -15.97 -36.11
C ASN A 116 6.34 -17.12 -35.78
N SER A 117 5.31 -16.96 -34.95
CA SER A 117 4.11 -16.11 -35.13
C SER A 117 3.24 -16.36 -33.88
N ASP A 118 2.79 -15.36 -33.14
CA ASP A 118 1.56 -14.59 -33.32
C ASP A 118 0.36 -15.14 -32.53
N GLU A 119 -0.35 -14.19 -31.90
CA GLU A 119 -1.75 -14.16 -31.52
C GLU A 119 -2.38 -15.27 -30.63
N SER A 120 -2.77 -14.90 -29.40
CA SER A 120 -4.19 -14.67 -29.10
C SER A 120 -4.41 -14.45 -27.60
N LEU A 121 -5.18 -13.39 -27.34
CA LEU A 121 -5.72 -12.92 -26.08
C LEU A 121 -6.71 -13.95 -25.48
N GLU A 122 -6.71 -14.08 -24.15
CA GLU A 122 -7.95 -13.99 -23.34
C GLU A 122 -7.63 -13.93 -21.84
N GLU A 123 -7.93 -12.78 -21.21
CA GLU A 123 -8.00 -12.65 -19.75
C GLU A 123 -9.40 -13.02 -19.26
N PRO A 124 -9.55 -13.92 -18.27
CA PRO A 124 -10.82 -14.14 -17.61
C PRO A 124 -11.03 -13.13 -16.46
N LEU A 125 -12.04 -12.28 -16.60
CA LEU A 125 -12.53 -11.39 -15.53
C LEU A 125 -13.13 -12.20 -14.37
N PRO A 126 -12.80 -11.90 -13.09
CA PRO A 126 -13.48 -12.52 -11.96
C PRO A 126 -14.85 -11.88 -11.68
N SER A 127 -15.86 -12.73 -11.83
CA SER A 127 -17.28 -12.54 -11.56
C SER A 127 -17.59 -12.09 -10.12
N THR A 128 -18.49 -11.13 -9.99
CA THR A 128 -19.07 -10.64 -8.73
C THR A 128 -20.07 -11.65 -8.18
N ASN A 129 -19.84 -12.20 -6.98
CA ASN A 129 -20.81 -13.05 -6.30
C ASN A 129 -20.85 -12.87 -4.78
N ASN A 130 -21.82 -12.05 -4.36
CA ASN A 130 -22.80 -12.26 -3.27
C ASN A 130 -22.31 -12.68 -1.86
N PHE A 131 -22.36 -11.73 -0.94
CA PHE A 131 -22.31 -11.96 0.51
C PHE A 131 -23.54 -12.76 1.01
N LYS A 132 -23.35 -14.02 1.38
CA LYS A 132 -24.32 -14.81 2.14
C LYS A 132 -24.22 -14.44 3.62
N LYS A 133 -25.24 -13.75 4.16
CA LYS A 133 -25.42 -13.55 5.61
C LYS A 133 -25.61 -14.89 6.31
N ARG A 134 -24.82 -15.14 7.36
CA ARG A 134 -24.90 -16.35 8.19
C ARG A 134 -25.88 -16.10 9.35
N LYS A 135 -26.80 -17.05 9.55
CA LYS A 135 -27.88 -17.08 10.54
C LYS A 135 -27.33 -17.26 11.96
N GLU A 136 -27.64 -16.34 12.87
CA GLU A 136 -27.44 -16.55 14.32
C GLU A 136 -28.35 -17.67 14.83
N ARG A 137 -27.81 -18.54 15.68
CA ARG A 137 -28.58 -19.42 16.55
C ARG A 137 -28.20 -19.06 17.99
N LEU A 138 -29.16 -18.52 18.73
CA LEU A 138 -29.11 -18.46 20.19
C LEU A 138 -29.01 -19.89 20.74
N HIS A 139 -28.10 -20.11 21.67
CA HIS A 139 -28.25 -21.15 22.68
C HIS A 139 -28.17 -20.48 24.05
N HIS A 140 -29.32 -20.47 24.71
CA HIS A 140 -29.42 -20.31 26.15
C HIS A 140 -28.90 -21.59 26.79
N SER A 141 -28.03 -21.45 27.78
CA SER A 141 -28.11 -22.23 29.02
C SER A 141 -27.37 -21.51 30.13
#